data_AF-A0A913Z9A7-F1
#
_entry.id   AF-A0A913Z9A7-F1
#
_cell.length_a   1.000
_cell.length_b   1.000
_cell.length_c   1.000
_cell.angle_alpha   90.00
_cell.angle_beta   90.00
_cell.angle_gamma   90.00
#
_symmetry.space_group_name_H-M   'P 1'
#
loop_
_entity.id
_entity.type
_entity.pdbx_description
1 polymer ?
#
loop_
_entity_poly.entity_id
_entity_poly.type
_entity_poly.pdbx_seq_one_letter_code
_entity_poly.pdbx_strand_id
1 'polypeptide(L)'
;MDYSFKADACSNLSVLLTHSIFPRLDRCDGFLYSENSPLLQNLGVRHAKPPCIGYESFPLENLAVGEPGPGPSPKSTRGQPWPSVVWFLLKIIGLYNYRRIVTRRPCHLCHLAAVKRRLQRAGGEKADTGRCGLYPGAAMPMNLGEDGNDDGDDCKEEQLVCLVEGNMNTVFDKDGPGSPADEVCAVCRSEWWDGWGRCRPYSETDIGVRKWNHCGSAVLSLIWPLTLIGLIMYDFCNYLHDYWGHEEQLIRLISYSTFLSFNLSSPLMSLVANIQNMMVDHRWSSRRRGFSWYECLSVRFIVKRLQHLGLGEQGLVYKPYLTVCIVWPVVNGVYRAFIYYIFVVRKSMNSHMQISLATGAVSMVVWGSFCYLMLLMRLSFQKQQRLELSFLWRHAGQVDVCRGRLALYAQDLGSMCRLVSAWVIMVVAVSTWAFTTQISRDYLAISSDLKLKNANLVVNINIMIWSENFMFLILPLVALGGFDLNKTWVQFVRNVSQMRSEAQEVFWDKLLVFCEEQSPVYRVETTDL
;
A
#
# COMPACT_ATOMS: atom_id res chain seq x y z
N MET A 1 -7.77 49.32 -32.61
CA MET A 1 -6.96 48.28 -33.28
C MET A 1 -7.20 47.01 -32.50
N ASP A 2 -8.11 46.18 -33.01
CA ASP A 2 -8.47 44.90 -32.40
C ASP A 2 -7.38 43.86 -32.66
N TYR A 3 -6.78 43.34 -31.59
CA TYR A 3 -5.91 42.18 -31.68
C TYR A 3 -6.63 40.97 -31.07
N SER A 4 -7.21 40.17 -31.95
CA SER A 4 -7.61 38.78 -31.71
C SER A 4 -6.34 37.95 -31.48
N PHE A 5 -6.10 37.55 -30.22
CA PHE A 5 -5.02 36.62 -29.88
C PHE A 5 -5.60 35.19 -29.85
N LYS A 6 -5.20 34.38 -30.84
CA LYS A 6 -5.56 32.96 -30.95
C LYS A 6 -5.02 32.18 -29.74
N ALA A 7 -5.91 31.69 -28.91
CA ALA A 7 -5.66 30.76 -27.80
C ALA A 7 -5.54 29.29 -28.25
N ASP A 8 -4.99 29.04 -29.45
CA ASP A 8 -4.98 27.69 -30.06
C ASP A 8 -3.70 26.87 -29.78
N ALA A 9 -2.68 27.45 -29.13
CA ALA A 9 -1.40 26.75 -28.91
C ALA A 9 -1.35 25.93 -27.61
N CYS A 10 -2.06 26.34 -26.55
CA CYS A 10 -2.05 25.61 -25.27
C CYS A 10 -3.08 24.47 -25.18
N SER A 11 -4.17 24.52 -25.96
CA SER A 11 -5.15 23.43 -26.03
C SER A 11 -4.61 22.22 -26.79
N ASN A 12 -3.80 22.45 -27.83
CA ASN A 12 -3.24 21.36 -28.65
C ASN A 12 -2.16 20.54 -27.93
N LEU A 13 -1.42 21.11 -26.97
CA LEU A 13 -0.40 20.38 -26.22
C LEU A 13 -1.00 19.44 -25.14
N SER A 14 -2.13 19.82 -24.53
CA SER A 14 -2.85 18.93 -23.58
C SER A 14 -3.58 17.80 -24.30
N VAL A 15 -4.09 18.06 -25.52
CA VAL A 15 -4.73 17.07 -26.39
C VAL A 15 -3.71 16.09 -26.99
N LEU A 16 -2.51 16.55 -27.36
CA LEU A 16 -1.44 15.66 -27.85
C LEU A 16 -0.91 14.72 -26.76
N LEU A 17 -0.72 15.19 -25.52
CA LEU A 17 -0.28 14.33 -24.42
C LEU A 17 -1.36 13.34 -23.94
N THR A 18 -2.65 13.65 -24.11
CA THR A 18 -3.74 12.70 -23.82
C THR A 18 -3.94 11.67 -24.92
N HIS A 19 -3.68 12.00 -26.20
CA HIS A 19 -3.89 11.08 -27.32
C HIS A 19 -2.69 10.20 -27.69
N SER A 20 -1.44 10.57 -27.40
CA SER A 20 -0.26 9.80 -27.85
C SER A 20 0.34 8.84 -26.79
N ILE A 21 -0.07 8.93 -25.52
CA ILE A 21 0.46 8.08 -24.43
C ILE A 21 -0.52 6.98 -23.99
N PHE A 22 -1.79 7.06 -24.39
CA PHE A 22 -2.81 6.05 -24.09
C PHE A 22 -3.32 5.38 -25.38
N PRO A 23 -2.71 4.29 -25.86
CA PRO A 23 -3.37 3.46 -26.85
C PRO A 23 -4.59 2.80 -26.20
N ARG A 24 -5.78 3.11 -26.74
CA ARG A 24 -7.08 2.42 -26.53
C ARG A 24 -7.23 1.73 -25.18
N LEU A 25 -7.62 2.49 -24.16
CA LEU A 25 -8.44 1.99 -23.07
C LEU A 25 -9.81 1.65 -23.66
N ASP A 26 -9.99 0.44 -24.17
CA ASP A 26 -11.31 -0.06 -24.52
C ASP A 26 -12.17 -0.18 -23.25
N ARG A 27 -13.09 0.78 -23.13
CA ARG A 27 -14.49 0.62 -22.72
C ARG A 27 -14.73 -0.15 -21.40
N CYS A 28 -14.56 0.56 -20.29
CA CYS A 28 -15.42 0.38 -19.12
C CYS A 28 -16.22 1.67 -18.94
N ASP A 29 -17.45 1.70 -19.48
CA ASP A 29 -18.35 2.84 -19.41
C ASP A 29 -18.71 3.15 -17.95
N GLY A 30 -18.27 4.32 -17.48
CA GLY A 30 -18.80 4.95 -16.27
C GLY A 30 -20.05 5.75 -16.64
N PHE A 31 -21.23 5.17 -16.39
CA PHE A 31 -22.49 5.91 -16.44
C PHE A 31 -22.59 6.87 -15.25
N LEU A 32 -22.59 8.17 -15.54
CA LEU A 32 -23.09 9.22 -14.65
C LEU A 32 -24.62 9.21 -14.75
N TYR A 33 -25.30 8.74 -13.70
CA TYR A 33 -26.72 9.04 -13.52
C TYR A 33 -26.83 10.39 -12.78
N SER A 34 -27.37 11.38 -13.48
CA SER A 34 -27.89 12.61 -12.90
C SER A 34 -29.34 12.36 -12.51
N GLU A 35 -29.65 12.44 -11.23
CA GLU A 35 -31.02 12.46 -10.72
C GLU A 35 -31.54 13.92 -10.66
N ASN A 36 -32.80 14.06 -11.09
CA ASN A 36 -33.76 15.12 -10.77
C ASN A 36 -33.77 16.42 -11.59
N SER A 37 -34.64 16.42 -12.62
CA SER A 37 -35.50 17.57 -12.94
C SER A 37 -36.82 17.08 -13.57
N PRO A 38 -38.00 17.42 -13.01
CA PRO A 38 -39.28 16.95 -13.52
C PRO A 38 -39.89 18.01 -14.43
N LEU A 39 -39.70 17.91 -15.74
CA LEU A 39 -40.46 18.70 -16.72
C LEU A 39 -40.28 18.10 -18.12
N LEU A 40 -41.18 17.19 -18.51
CA LEU A 40 -41.69 16.95 -19.88
C LEU A 40 -42.54 15.67 -19.91
N GLN A 41 -43.77 15.78 -19.40
CA GLN A 41 -44.87 14.91 -19.83
C GLN A 41 -45.52 15.55 -21.04
N ASN A 42 -45.32 14.94 -22.22
CA ASN A 42 -46.22 14.89 -23.38
C ASN A 42 -45.36 14.81 -24.64
N LEU A 43 -45.20 13.60 -25.16
CA LEU A 43 -45.21 13.29 -26.58
C LEU A 43 -45.25 11.76 -26.72
N GLY A 44 -46.38 11.26 -27.21
CA GLY A 44 -46.59 9.85 -27.48
C GLY A 44 -45.64 9.36 -28.57
N VAL A 45 -44.65 8.57 -28.17
CA VAL A 45 -43.75 7.85 -29.07
C VAL A 45 -43.86 6.36 -28.79
N ARG A 46 -44.14 5.61 -29.85
CA ARG A 46 -44.31 4.14 -29.86
C ARG A 46 -43.10 3.45 -29.21
N HIS A 47 -43.39 2.54 -28.27
CA HIS A 47 -42.40 1.67 -27.63
C HIS A 47 -41.71 0.75 -28.64
N ALA A 48 -40.52 1.12 -29.10
CA ALA A 48 -39.51 0.16 -29.53
C ALA A 48 -38.79 -0.34 -28.27
N LYS A 49 -38.82 -1.66 -28.03
CA LYS A 49 -38.03 -2.30 -26.96
C LYS A 49 -36.56 -1.93 -27.19
N PRO A 50 -35.86 -1.35 -26.19
CA PRO A 50 -34.42 -1.16 -26.30
C PRO A 50 -33.75 -2.54 -26.39
N PRO A 51 -32.66 -2.68 -27.16
CA PRO A 51 -31.89 -3.91 -27.16
C PRO A 51 -31.36 -4.13 -25.75
N CYS A 52 -31.77 -5.24 -25.14
CA CYS A 52 -31.14 -5.74 -23.93
C CYS A 52 -29.67 -6.00 -24.28
N ILE A 53 -28.80 -5.06 -23.92
CA ILE A 53 -27.36 -5.32 -23.84
C ILE A 53 -27.22 -6.36 -22.73
N GLY A 54 -27.02 -7.61 -23.13
CA GLY A 54 -26.74 -8.70 -22.22
C GLY A 54 -25.52 -8.30 -21.39
N TYR A 55 -25.71 -8.24 -20.07
CA TYR A 55 -24.60 -8.55 -19.19
C TYR A 55 -24.10 -9.92 -19.64
N GLU A 56 -22.86 -10.02 -20.09
CA GLU A 56 -22.16 -11.30 -20.09
C GLU A 56 -22.15 -11.78 -18.64
N SER A 57 -23.17 -12.57 -18.31
CA SER A 57 -23.16 -13.46 -17.17
C SER A 57 -21.90 -14.29 -17.33
N PHE A 58 -20.86 -13.94 -16.58
CA PHE A 58 -19.67 -14.75 -16.46
C PHE A 58 -20.13 -16.17 -16.07
N PRO A 59 -19.86 -17.20 -16.90
CA PRO A 59 -20.23 -18.56 -16.54
C PRO A 59 -19.37 -18.96 -15.34
N LEU A 60 -19.95 -18.92 -14.14
CA LEU A 60 -19.35 -19.49 -12.92
C LEU A 60 -19.04 -20.99 -13.09
N GLU A 61 -19.63 -21.65 -14.08
CA GLU A 61 -19.34 -23.04 -14.47
C GLU A 61 -17.89 -23.25 -14.96
N ASN A 62 -17.21 -22.23 -15.51
CA ASN A 62 -15.80 -22.34 -15.90
C ASN A 62 -14.83 -22.03 -14.76
N LEU A 63 -15.33 -21.68 -13.57
CA LEU A 63 -14.57 -21.53 -12.33
C LEU A 63 -14.56 -22.81 -11.48
N ALA A 64 -15.09 -23.91 -12.03
CA ALA A 64 -14.80 -25.26 -11.57
C ALA A 64 -13.29 -25.52 -11.74
N VAL A 65 -12.50 -24.98 -10.81
CA VAL A 65 -11.21 -25.53 -10.43
C VAL A 65 -11.54 -26.94 -9.99
N GLY A 66 -11.43 -27.88 -10.94
CA GLY A 66 -11.66 -29.28 -10.67
C GLY A 66 -10.90 -29.64 -9.41
N GLU A 67 -11.55 -30.41 -8.53
CA GLU A 67 -10.83 -31.04 -7.44
C GLU A 67 -9.55 -31.64 -8.03
N PRO A 68 -8.38 -31.39 -7.42
CA PRO A 68 -7.14 -31.93 -7.93
C PRO A 68 -7.24 -33.45 -7.83
N GLY A 69 -7.70 -34.08 -8.91
CA GLY A 69 -7.56 -35.50 -9.10
C GLY A 69 -6.09 -35.85 -8.93
N PRO A 70 -5.76 -37.07 -8.49
CA PRO A 70 -4.40 -37.54 -8.31
C PRO A 70 -3.71 -37.71 -9.68
N GLY A 71 -3.54 -36.61 -10.41
CA GLY A 71 -2.70 -36.51 -11.58
C GLY A 71 -1.23 -36.55 -11.14
N PRO A 72 -0.33 -36.98 -12.02
CA PRO A 72 1.07 -37.14 -11.71
C PRO A 72 1.62 -35.85 -11.09
N SER A 73 2.13 -35.98 -9.86
CA SER A 73 2.83 -34.95 -9.10
C SER A 73 3.63 -34.06 -10.06
N PRO A 74 3.16 -32.82 -10.34
CA PRO A 74 3.90 -31.93 -11.20
C PRO A 74 5.23 -31.69 -10.51
N LYS A 75 6.33 -32.14 -11.14
CA LYS A 75 7.70 -31.83 -10.74
C LYS A 75 7.70 -30.38 -10.28
N SER A 76 8.00 -30.12 -9.02
CA SER A 76 7.90 -28.80 -8.42
C SER A 76 8.86 -27.87 -9.16
N THR A 77 8.36 -27.23 -10.21
CA THR A 77 9.04 -26.15 -10.91
C THR A 77 9.15 -25.06 -9.86
N ARG A 78 10.33 -24.97 -9.22
CA ARG A 78 10.69 -23.88 -8.32
C ARG A 78 10.23 -22.59 -9.00
N GLY A 79 9.30 -21.89 -8.36
CA GLY A 79 8.70 -20.69 -8.94
C GLY A 79 9.80 -19.72 -9.35
N GLN A 80 9.62 -19.04 -10.49
CA GLN A 80 10.55 -18.00 -10.88
C GLN A 80 10.56 -16.89 -9.81
N PRO A 81 11.75 -16.34 -9.47
CA PRO A 81 11.85 -15.27 -8.49
C PRO A 81 11.14 -14.01 -8.97
N TRP A 82 10.73 -13.16 -8.04
CA TRP A 82 10.08 -11.91 -8.42
C TRP A 82 11.05 -10.97 -9.15
N PRO A 83 10.55 -10.12 -10.06
CA PRO A 83 11.37 -9.14 -10.75
C PRO A 83 12.14 -8.26 -9.76
N SER A 84 13.45 -8.10 -9.98
CA SER A 84 14.36 -7.29 -9.15
C SER A 84 13.87 -5.85 -8.94
N VAL A 85 13.18 -5.30 -9.94
CA VAL A 85 12.60 -3.96 -9.91
C VAL A 85 11.66 -3.76 -8.72
N VAL A 86 10.88 -4.77 -8.31
CA VAL A 86 9.98 -4.66 -7.15
C VAL A 86 10.77 -4.40 -5.88
N TRP A 87 11.87 -5.15 -5.67
CA TRP A 87 12.73 -4.99 -4.52
C TRP A 87 13.48 -3.66 -4.53
N PHE A 88 13.92 -3.22 -5.72
CA PHE A 88 14.55 -1.93 -5.91
C PHE A 88 13.60 -0.77 -5.55
N LEU A 89 12.34 -0.82 -5.99
CA LEU A 89 11.32 0.18 -5.67
C LEU A 89 11.07 0.26 -4.17
N LEU A 90 10.95 -0.89 -3.48
CA LEU A 90 10.77 -0.90 -2.02
C LEU A 90 11.96 -0.26 -1.29
N LYS A 91 13.19 -0.45 -1.79
CA LYS A 91 14.37 0.22 -1.23
C LYS A 91 14.39 1.71 -1.49
N ILE A 92 14.02 2.17 -2.69
CA ILE A 92 13.91 3.60 -3.01
C ILE A 92 12.89 4.29 -2.11
N ILE A 93 11.75 3.65 -1.86
CA ILE A 93 10.72 4.21 -0.96
C ILE A 93 11.20 4.19 0.51
N GLY A 94 12.14 3.31 0.85
CA GLY A 94 12.60 3.09 2.21
C GLY A 94 11.73 2.11 2.99
N LEU A 95 10.90 1.29 2.34
CA LEU A 95 10.08 0.27 2.98
C LEU A 95 10.81 -1.07 2.95
N TYR A 96 11.89 -1.19 3.71
CA TYR A 96 12.71 -2.40 3.74
C TYR A 96 13.17 -2.77 5.16
N ASN A 97 12.32 -3.44 5.93
CA ASN A 97 12.65 -3.84 7.29
C ASN A 97 13.18 -5.29 7.35
N TYR A 98 14.29 -5.51 8.06
CA TYR A 98 15.14 -6.71 8.10
C TYR A 98 14.49 -7.98 8.69
N ARG A 99 13.27 -7.93 9.22
CA ARG A 99 12.67 -9.11 9.86
C ARG A 99 12.35 -10.19 8.82
N ARG A 100 12.35 -11.48 9.22
CA ARG A 100 11.83 -12.59 8.40
C ARG A 100 10.52 -12.16 7.76
N ILE A 101 10.51 -12.03 6.44
CA ILE A 101 9.41 -11.43 5.66
C ILE A 101 8.30 -12.46 5.51
N VAL A 102 8.70 -13.72 5.38
CA VAL A 102 7.79 -14.84 5.18
C VAL A 102 7.73 -15.67 6.46
N THR A 103 6.60 -15.57 7.16
CA THR A 103 6.31 -16.33 8.39
C THR A 103 4.99 -17.06 8.25
N ARG A 104 4.80 -18.15 9.01
CA ARG A 104 3.48 -18.80 9.13
C ARG A 104 2.43 -17.77 9.60
N ARG A 105 1.25 -17.82 8.96
CA ARG A 105 0.11 -16.95 9.26
C ARG A 105 -1.04 -17.81 9.80
N PRO A 106 -1.00 -18.22 11.08
CA PRO A 106 -2.10 -18.96 11.65
C PRO A 106 -3.34 -18.06 11.75
N CYS A 107 -4.51 -18.57 11.38
CA CYS A 107 -5.77 -17.89 11.67
C CYS A 107 -5.96 -17.77 13.19
N HIS A 108 -6.83 -16.86 13.62
CA HIS A 108 -7.06 -16.59 15.04
C HIS A 108 -7.45 -17.87 15.83
N LEU A 109 -8.27 -18.74 15.23
CA LEU A 109 -8.67 -20.01 15.85
C LEU A 109 -7.47 -20.96 16.01
N CYS A 110 -6.64 -21.12 14.99
CA CYS A 110 -5.42 -21.93 15.08
C CYS A 110 -4.41 -21.35 16.07
N HIS A 111 -4.31 -20.02 16.15
CA HIS A 111 -3.48 -19.35 17.13
C HIS A 111 -3.97 -19.64 18.56
N LEU A 112 -5.27 -19.46 18.84
CA LEU A 112 -5.86 -19.79 20.14
C LEU A 112 -5.68 -21.27 20.49
N ALA A 113 -5.90 -22.18 19.54
CA ALA A 113 -5.70 -23.60 19.75
C ALA A 113 -4.22 -23.93 20.06
N ALA A 114 -3.27 -23.27 19.40
CA ALA A 114 -1.84 -23.43 19.68
C ALA A 114 -1.48 -22.90 21.08
N VAL A 115 -2.02 -21.74 21.47
CA VAL A 115 -1.82 -21.18 22.83
C VAL A 115 -2.42 -22.09 23.89
N LYS A 116 -3.64 -22.61 23.69
CA LYS A 116 -4.30 -23.55 24.61
C LYS A 116 -3.49 -24.84 24.75
N ARG A 117 -2.98 -25.41 23.66
CA ARG A 117 -2.10 -26.59 23.68
C ARG A 117 -0.80 -26.32 24.46
N ARG A 118 -0.22 -25.12 24.34
CA ARG A 118 0.98 -24.73 25.11
C ARG A 118 0.68 -24.60 26.61
N LEU A 119 -0.44 -23.96 26.97
CA LEU A 119 -0.87 -23.84 28.37
C LEU A 119 -1.15 -25.22 29.00
N GLN A 120 -1.76 -26.13 28.24
CA GLN A 120 -2.00 -27.50 28.70
C GLN A 120 -0.69 -28.28 28.93
N ARG A 121 0.30 -28.15 28.04
CA ARG A 121 1.62 -28.77 28.25
C ARG A 121 2.35 -28.20 29.47
N ALA A 122 2.33 -26.87 29.62
CA ALA A 122 2.93 -26.21 30.79
C ALA A 122 2.23 -26.56 32.11
N GLY A 123 0.92 -26.87 32.07
CA GLY A 123 0.15 -27.33 33.23
C GLY A 123 0.32 -28.82 33.54
N GLY A 124 0.55 -29.66 32.54
CA GLY A 124 0.69 -31.12 32.69
C GLY A 124 2.05 -31.57 33.26
N GLU A 125 3.09 -30.76 33.10
CA GLU A 125 4.45 -31.09 33.57
C GLU A 125 4.66 -30.86 35.09
N LYS A 126 3.65 -30.36 35.82
CA LYS A 126 3.69 -30.16 37.28
C LYS A 126 3.06 -31.28 38.11
N ALA A 127 2.59 -32.37 37.49
CA ALA A 127 1.87 -33.41 38.22
C ALA A 127 2.73 -34.53 38.84
N ASP A 128 4.04 -34.62 38.53
CA ASP A 128 4.84 -35.80 38.96
C ASP A 128 6.22 -35.52 39.57
N THR A 129 6.54 -34.26 39.89
CA THR A 129 7.67 -33.95 40.77
C THR A 129 7.16 -33.16 41.96
N GLY A 130 7.01 -33.84 43.10
CA GLY A 130 6.69 -33.27 44.40
C GLY A 130 7.78 -32.34 44.94
N ARG A 131 8.00 -31.21 44.28
CA ARG A 131 8.67 -30.02 44.85
C ARG A 131 7.96 -28.78 44.34
N CYS A 132 7.29 -28.10 45.26
CA CYS A 132 6.75 -26.77 45.10
C CYS A 132 7.85 -25.79 44.66
N GLY A 133 7.96 -25.55 43.35
CA GLY A 133 8.64 -24.38 42.80
C GLY A 133 7.66 -23.19 42.78
N LEU A 134 7.89 -22.27 43.71
CA LEU A 134 7.23 -20.97 43.86
C LEU A 134 7.12 -20.20 42.53
N TYR A 135 6.05 -19.41 42.43
CA TYR A 135 5.86 -18.35 41.43
C TYR A 135 7.06 -17.38 41.38
N PRO A 136 7.53 -16.96 40.19
CA PRO A 136 8.43 -15.82 40.06
C PRO A 136 7.58 -14.55 40.21
N GLY A 137 7.52 -14.01 41.42
CA GLY A 137 6.72 -12.81 41.74
C GLY A 137 6.50 -12.54 43.22
N ALA A 138 6.84 -13.48 44.11
CA ALA A 138 6.89 -13.20 45.55
C ALA A 138 8.23 -12.54 45.89
N ALA A 139 8.18 -11.29 46.36
CA ALA A 139 9.31 -10.56 46.89
C ALA A 139 10.01 -11.38 48.00
N MET A 140 11.30 -11.67 47.80
CA MET A 140 12.14 -12.23 48.84
C MET A 140 12.60 -11.10 49.78
N PRO A 141 12.51 -11.27 51.11
CA PRO A 141 13.20 -10.39 52.04
C PRO A 141 14.71 -10.60 51.92
N MET A 142 15.45 -9.49 51.92
CA MET A 142 16.91 -9.48 51.99
C MET A 142 17.37 -10.25 53.22
N ASN A 143 18.22 -11.26 53.03
CA ASN A 143 19.18 -11.68 54.03
C ASN A 143 20.58 -11.42 53.47
N LEU A 144 21.28 -10.50 54.12
CA LEU A 144 22.71 -10.33 53.99
C LEU A 144 23.41 -11.56 54.57
N GLY A 145 24.25 -12.18 53.74
CA GLY A 145 25.22 -13.17 54.14
C GLY A 145 26.34 -13.15 53.11
N GLU A 146 27.44 -12.51 53.48
CA GLU A 146 28.73 -12.55 52.80
C GLU A 146 29.21 -14.00 52.65
N ASP A 147 29.73 -14.36 51.47
CA ASP A 147 31.14 -14.76 51.30
C ASP A 147 31.40 -15.40 49.93
N GLY A 148 32.43 -14.88 49.25
CA GLY A 148 33.48 -15.74 48.68
C GLY A 148 33.32 -16.31 47.27
N ASN A 149 34.01 -15.65 46.34
CA ASN A 149 34.86 -16.21 45.27
C ASN A 149 34.28 -16.73 43.93
N ASP A 150 35.01 -16.27 42.91
CA ASP A 150 35.41 -16.91 41.65
C ASP A 150 34.43 -17.05 40.48
N ASP A 151 34.69 -16.18 39.50
CA ASP A 151 35.09 -16.51 38.14
C ASP A 151 34.11 -17.28 37.24
N GLY A 152 33.45 -16.48 36.41
CA GLY A 152 33.41 -16.73 34.97
C GLY A 152 32.33 -17.67 34.49
N ASP A 153 31.14 -17.13 34.16
CA ASP A 153 30.36 -17.65 33.03
C ASP A 153 29.25 -16.66 32.61
N ASP A 154 29.61 -15.68 31.77
CA ASP A 154 28.74 -14.61 31.26
C ASP A 154 27.86 -15.08 30.08
N CYS A 155 27.31 -16.30 30.17
CA CYS A 155 26.63 -16.98 29.04
C CYS A 155 25.28 -17.63 29.38
N LYS A 156 24.61 -17.25 30.47
CA LYS A 156 23.33 -17.88 30.87
C LYS A 156 22.07 -17.03 30.65
N GLU A 157 22.19 -15.79 30.20
CA GLU A 157 21.01 -14.94 29.97
C GLU A 157 20.38 -15.09 28.56
N GLU A 158 21.09 -15.70 27.60
CA GLU A 158 20.53 -15.97 26.26
C GLU A 158 19.72 -17.28 26.16
N GLN A 159 19.79 -18.17 27.15
CA GLN A 159 19.09 -19.46 27.10
C GLN A 159 17.62 -19.37 27.57
N LEU A 160 17.24 -18.34 28.34
CA LEU A 160 15.84 -18.15 28.77
C LEU A 160 14.96 -17.49 27.69
N VAL A 161 15.55 -16.80 26.72
CA VAL A 161 14.82 -16.22 25.58
C VAL A 161 14.50 -17.30 24.53
N CYS A 162 15.28 -18.38 24.46
CA CYS A 162 15.05 -19.51 23.57
C CYS A 162 13.94 -20.47 24.02
N LEU A 163 13.53 -20.46 25.30
CA LEU A 163 12.45 -21.34 25.80
C LEU A 163 11.04 -20.77 25.58
N VAL A 164 10.91 -19.45 25.37
CA VAL A 164 9.64 -18.81 25.01
C VAL A 164 9.48 -18.69 23.49
N GLU A 165 10.59 -18.70 22.75
CA GLU A 165 10.63 -18.91 21.30
C GLU A 165 10.80 -20.39 20.97
N GLY A 166 9.82 -21.21 21.39
CA GLY A 166 9.62 -22.51 20.77
C GLY A 166 9.56 -22.34 19.26
N ASN A 167 10.66 -22.73 18.62
CA ASN A 167 10.98 -22.64 17.21
C ASN A 167 9.83 -23.22 16.36
N MET A 168 8.84 -22.37 16.04
CA MET A 168 7.65 -22.78 15.30
C MET A 168 7.94 -23.13 13.83
N ASN A 169 9.19 -23.01 13.40
CA ASN A 169 9.60 -23.07 12.01
C ASN A 169 10.66 -24.13 11.68
N THR A 170 11.31 -24.80 12.65
CA THR A 170 12.17 -25.98 12.36
C THR A 170 11.40 -27.30 12.25
N VAL A 171 10.09 -27.28 12.49
CA VAL A 171 9.24 -28.48 12.42
C VAL A 171 8.95 -28.90 10.97
N PHE A 172 9.18 -28.05 9.96
CA PHE A 172 9.04 -28.47 8.56
C PHE A 172 10.20 -29.36 8.07
N ASP A 173 11.37 -29.33 8.72
CA ASP A 173 12.55 -30.06 8.26
C ASP A 173 12.83 -31.36 9.03
N LYS A 174 12.05 -31.68 10.09
CA LYS A 174 12.31 -32.88 10.92
C LYS A 174 11.13 -33.80 11.16
N ASP A 175 9.93 -33.49 10.68
CA ASP A 175 8.82 -34.42 10.79
C ASP A 175 8.86 -35.38 9.59
N GLY A 176 9.37 -36.59 9.85
CA GLY A 176 9.39 -37.68 8.88
C GLY A 176 8.00 -38.00 8.32
N PRO A 177 7.94 -38.69 7.17
CA PRO A 177 6.68 -39.05 6.52
C PRO A 177 5.95 -40.07 7.40
N GLY A 178 5.03 -39.62 8.26
CA GLY A 178 4.27 -40.52 9.12
C GLY A 178 3.60 -39.92 10.36
N SER A 179 3.83 -38.66 10.74
CA SER A 179 2.92 -38.01 11.70
C SER A 179 1.61 -37.69 10.98
N PRO A 180 0.43 -37.89 11.60
CA PRO A 180 -0.83 -37.50 11.00
C PRO A 180 -0.72 -36.01 10.73
N ALA A 181 -0.66 -35.66 9.45
CA ALA A 181 -0.60 -34.30 8.99
C ALA A 181 -1.72 -33.54 9.71
N ASP A 182 -1.34 -32.68 10.66
CA ASP A 182 -2.20 -31.64 11.24
C ASP A 182 -3.03 -31.10 10.06
N GLU A 183 -4.33 -31.40 10.02
CA GLU A 183 -5.22 -30.89 8.98
C GLU A 183 -5.14 -29.36 9.03
N VAL A 184 -4.33 -28.80 8.14
CA VAL A 184 -4.05 -27.36 8.14
C VAL A 184 -5.38 -26.69 7.84
N CYS A 185 -5.93 -26.00 8.84
CA CYS A 185 -7.19 -25.26 8.76
C CYS A 185 -7.33 -24.56 7.40
N ALA A 186 -8.48 -24.73 6.75
CA ALA A 186 -8.76 -24.19 5.42
C ALA A 186 -8.48 -22.68 5.32
N VAL A 187 -8.73 -21.92 6.38
CA VAL A 187 -8.44 -20.48 6.48
C VAL A 187 -6.93 -20.20 6.51
N CYS A 188 -6.15 -20.99 7.25
CA CYS A 188 -4.69 -20.87 7.25
C CYS A 188 -4.10 -21.24 5.89
N ARG A 189 -4.70 -22.22 5.21
CA ARG A 189 -4.27 -22.65 3.87
C ARG A 189 -4.57 -21.59 2.81
N SER A 190 -5.71 -20.90 2.92
CA SER A 190 -6.09 -19.84 1.97
C SER A 190 -5.24 -18.57 2.07
N GLU A 191 -4.57 -18.34 3.20
CA GLU A 191 -3.57 -17.26 3.33
C GLU A 191 -2.34 -17.43 2.42
N TRP A 192 -2.10 -18.64 1.91
CA TRP A 192 -1.00 -19.00 1.01
C TRP A 192 -1.45 -19.19 -0.44
N TRP A 193 -2.64 -18.72 -0.79
CA TRP A 193 -3.10 -18.79 -2.16
C TRP A 193 -2.35 -17.82 -3.07
N ASP A 194 -1.93 -18.32 -4.23
CA ASP A 194 -1.48 -17.49 -5.33
C ASP A 194 -2.67 -16.83 -6.05
N GLY A 195 -2.41 -16.04 -7.09
CA GLY A 195 -3.47 -15.41 -7.90
C GLY A 195 -4.45 -16.38 -8.58
N TRP A 196 -4.18 -17.69 -8.53
CA TRP A 196 -4.99 -18.76 -9.10
C TRP A 196 -5.70 -19.61 -8.03
N GLY A 197 -5.56 -19.27 -6.75
CA GLY A 197 -6.15 -20.02 -5.64
C GLY A 197 -5.40 -21.30 -5.29
N ARG A 198 -4.18 -21.49 -5.81
CA ARG A 198 -3.33 -22.64 -5.46
C ARG A 198 -2.55 -22.32 -4.20
N CYS A 199 -2.59 -23.21 -3.22
CA CYS A 199 -1.80 -23.10 -2.01
C CYS A 199 -0.32 -23.32 -2.33
N ARG A 200 0.47 -22.24 -2.36
CA ARG A 200 1.91 -22.26 -2.62
C ARG A 200 2.66 -21.59 -1.48
N PRO A 201 3.00 -22.34 -0.40
CA PRO A 201 3.93 -21.81 0.58
C PRO A 201 5.25 -21.49 -0.12
N TYR A 202 5.74 -20.28 0.05
CA TYR A 202 7.00 -19.83 -0.52
C TYR A 202 7.97 -19.48 0.61
N SER A 203 9.25 -19.64 0.33
CA SER A 203 10.36 -19.19 1.17
C SER A 203 10.88 -17.83 0.67
N GLU A 204 11.68 -17.17 1.50
CA GLU A 204 12.40 -15.94 1.08
C GLU A 204 13.33 -16.17 -0.12
N THR A 205 13.82 -17.39 -0.29
CA THR A 205 14.62 -17.77 -1.45
C THR A 205 13.78 -17.87 -2.72
N ASP A 206 12.54 -18.34 -2.64
CA ASP A 206 11.66 -18.51 -3.80
C ASP A 206 11.23 -17.17 -4.39
N ILE A 207 10.95 -16.18 -3.55
CA ILE A 207 10.61 -14.81 -4.00
C ILE A 207 11.84 -13.98 -4.38
N GLY A 208 13.06 -14.49 -4.11
CA GLY A 208 14.32 -13.81 -4.38
C GLY A 208 14.69 -12.68 -3.41
N VAL A 209 13.96 -12.52 -2.30
CA VAL A 209 14.18 -11.42 -1.35
C VAL A 209 15.48 -11.57 -0.57
N ARG A 210 15.97 -12.80 -0.39
CA ARG A 210 17.21 -13.09 0.35
C ARG A 210 18.42 -12.31 -0.17
N LYS A 211 18.51 -12.05 -1.48
CA LYS A 211 19.60 -11.24 -2.07
C LYS A 211 19.52 -9.76 -1.72
N TRP A 212 18.32 -9.28 -1.42
CA TRP A 212 18.03 -7.89 -1.08
C TRP A 212 18.06 -7.66 0.44
N ASN A 213 17.85 -8.73 1.23
CA ASN A 213 17.72 -8.68 2.68
C ASN A 213 19.06 -8.92 3.36
N HIS A 214 19.76 -7.85 3.70
CA HIS A 214 20.98 -7.90 4.51
C HIS A 214 20.73 -7.24 5.88
N CYS A 215 21.57 -7.54 6.87
CA CYS A 215 21.42 -7.04 8.24
C CYS A 215 21.30 -5.50 8.30
N GLY A 216 22.11 -4.78 7.51
CA GLY A 216 22.04 -3.32 7.39
C GLY A 216 20.80 -2.75 6.70
N SER A 217 19.93 -3.58 6.11
CA SER A 217 18.79 -3.06 5.34
C SER A 217 17.73 -2.39 6.23
N ALA A 218 17.51 -2.88 7.47
CA ALA A 218 16.62 -2.20 8.42
C ALA A 218 17.13 -0.80 8.78
N VAL A 219 18.42 -0.69 9.11
CA VAL A 219 19.05 0.59 9.43
C VAL A 219 18.96 1.54 8.23
N LEU A 220 19.25 1.03 7.03
CA LEU A 220 19.16 1.80 5.78
C LEU A 220 17.72 2.26 5.49
N SER A 221 16.70 1.46 5.82
CA SER A 221 15.30 1.83 5.68
C SER A 221 14.84 2.96 6.61
N LEU A 222 15.56 3.20 7.71
CA LEU A 222 15.35 4.36 8.57
C LEU A 222 16.19 5.56 8.13
N ILE A 223 17.49 5.34 7.89
CA ILE A 223 18.43 6.41 7.52
C ILE A 223 17.98 7.07 6.22
N TRP A 224 17.58 6.29 5.21
CA TRP A 224 17.25 6.84 3.90
C TRP A 224 16.07 7.83 3.92
N PRO A 225 14.87 7.48 4.42
CA PRO A 225 13.79 8.46 4.57
C PRO A 225 14.16 9.63 5.49
N LEU A 226 14.92 9.39 6.56
CA LEU A 226 15.37 10.45 7.47
C LEU A 226 16.30 11.45 6.76
N THR A 227 17.21 10.97 5.92
CA THR A 227 18.08 11.82 5.09
C THR A 227 17.25 12.63 4.10
N LEU A 228 16.26 12.02 3.41
CA LEU A 228 15.39 12.75 2.50
C LEU A 228 14.58 13.83 3.22
N ILE A 229 13.99 13.51 4.38
CA ILE A 229 13.25 14.48 5.20
C ILE A 229 14.19 15.62 5.64
N GLY A 230 15.39 15.29 6.12
CA GLY A 230 16.37 16.28 6.55
C GLY A 230 16.79 17.22 5.42
N LEU A 231 17.01 16.70 4.21
CA LEU A 231 17.35 17.49 3.03
C LEU A 231 16.17 18.39 2.59
N ILE A 232 14.94 17.88 2.60
CA ILE A 232 13.74 18.65 2.29
C ILE A 232 13.53 19.78 3.32
N MET A 233 13.69 19.48 4.61
CA MET A 233 13.57 20.48 5.68
C MET A 233 14.68 21.52 5.64
N TYR A 234 15.91 21.11 5.33
CA TYR A 234 17.03 22.03 5.12
C TYR A 234 16.73 23.02 3.99
N ASP A 235 16.27 22.50 2.84
CA ASP A 235 15.89 23.33 1.69
C ASP A 235 14.69 24.24 2.01
N PHE A 236 13.69 23.74 2.73
CA PHE A 236 12.57 24.55 3.20
C PHE A 236 13.03 25.70 4.11
N CYS A 237 13.91 25.45 5.08
CA CYS A 237 14.37 26.47 6.01
C CYS A 237 15.22 27.55 5.32
N ASN A 238 16.11 27.18 4.39
CA ASN A 238 16.87 28.18 3.63
C ASN A 238 15.97 28.99 2.72
N TYR A 239 15.02 28.34 2.04
CA TYR A 239 14.05 29.04 1.21
C TYR A 239 13.15 29.95 2.07
N LEU A 240 12.75 29.52 3.27
CA LEU A 240 11.99 30.37 4.17
C LEU A 240 12.82 31.58 4.59
N HIS A 241 14.08 31.38 4.98
CA HIS A 241 14.99 32.45 5.40
C HIS A 241 15.20 33.50 4.31
N ASP A 242 15.44 33.08 3.06
CA ASP A 242 15.73 34.00 1.95
C ASP A 242 14.50 34.83 1.53
N TYR A 243 13.29 34.30 1.74
CA TYR A 243 12.04 34.89 1.24
C TYR A 243 11.14 35.45 2.35
N TRP A 244 11.50 35.28 3.63
CA TRP A 244 10.71 35.80 4.75
C TRP A 244 10.66 37.33 4.72
N GLY A 245 9.48 37.90 5.01
CA GLY A 245 9.28 39.34 5.10
C GLY A 245 9.14 40.09 3.77
N HIS A 246 9.27 39.42 2.62
CA HIS A 246 9.11 40.04 1.30
C HIS A 246 7.71 39.77 0.74
N GLU A 247 6.79 40.74 0.87
CA GLU A 247 5.38 40.60 0.45
C GLU A 247 5.23 40.15 -1.02
N GLU A 248 6.05 40.71 -1.92
CA GLU A 248 6.04 40.38 -3.36
C GLU A 248 6.38 38.91 -3.67
N GLN A 249 6.98 38.20 -2.71
CA GLN A 249 7.49 36.85 -2.91
C GLN A 249 6.69 35.77 -2.16
N LEU A 250 5.66 36.17 -1.39
CA LEU A 250 4.81 35.26 -0.62
C LEU A 250 4.19 34.16 -1.49
N ILE A 251 3.71 34.50 -2.69
CA ILE A 251 3.11 33.53 -3.62
C ILE A 251 4.12 32.48 -4.07
N ARG A 252 5.40 32.86 -4.25
CA ARG A 252 6.46 31.90 -4.59
C ARG A 252 6.75 30.97 -3.41
N LEU A 253 6.74 31.52 -2.19
CA LEU A 253 6.91 30.72 -0.97
C LEU A 253 5.80 29.67 -0.83
N ILE A 254 4.54 30.06 -1.01
CA ILE A 254 3.41 29.13 -0.92
C ILE A 254 3.51 28.03 -2.00
N SER A 255 3.76 28.42 -3.25
CA SER A 255 3.93 27.45 -4.36
C SER A 255 5.06 26.46 -4.06
N TYR A 256 6.21 26.95 -3.59
CA TYR A 256 7.34 26.08 -3.24
C TYR A 256 7.04 25.17 -2.05
N SER A 257 6.31 25.69 -1.04
CA SER A 257 5.90 24.92 0.13
C SER A 257 4.98 23.75 -0.24
N THR A 258 4.06 23.96 -1.20
CA THR A 258 3.21 22.88 -1.72
C THR A 258 4.01 21.79 -2.45
N PHE A 259 4.99 22.17 -3.28
CA PHE A 259 5.92 21.23 -3.92
C PHE A 259 6.71 20.40 -2.88
N LEU A 260 7.24 21.06 -1.84
CA LEU A 260 7.97 20.36 -0.78
C LEU A 260 7.05 19.45 0.05
N SER A 261 5.80 19.86 0.28
CA SER A 261 4.81 19.04 1.01
C SER A 261 4.54 17.71 0.30
N PHE A 262 4.40 17.72 -1.04
CA PHE A 262 4.27 16.49 -1.81
C PHE A 262 5.51 15.61 -1.67
N ASN A 263 6.69 16.17 -1.88
CA ASN A 263 7.96 15.44 -1.78
C ASN A 263 8.21 14.88 -0.37
N LEU A 264 7.74 15.57 0.68
CA LEU A 264 7.89 15.14 2.07
C LEU A 264 6.99 13.96 2.43
N SER A 265 5.80 13.88 1.85
CA SER A 265 4.76 12.99 2.35
C SER A 265 5.07 11.48 2.19
N SER A 266 5.68 11.03 1.08
CA SER A 266 6.09 9.62 0.93
C SER A 266 7.22 9.21 1.89
N PRO A 267 8.34 9.94 1.99
CA PRO A 267 9.36 9.68 3.01
C PRO A 267 8.82 9.71 4.44
N LEU A 268 7.94 10.68 4.77
CA LEU A 268 7.35 10.79 6.10
C LEU A 268 6.49 9.57 6.45
N MET A 269 5.59 9.16 5.55
CA MET A 269 4.77 7.96 5.75
C MET A 269 5.62 6.70 5.90
N SER A 270 6.70 6.59 5.12
CA SER A 270 7.63 5.45 5.18
C SER A 270 8.42 5.42 6.49
N LEU A 271 8.91 6.57 6.95
CA LEU A 271 9.60 6.70 8.23
C LEU A 271 8.69 6.34 9.41
N VAL A 272 7.48 6.91 9.45
CA VAL A 272 6.51 6.61 10.51
C VAL A 272 6.15 5.13 10.49
N ALA A 273 5.93 4.53 9.31
CA ALA A 273 5.66 3.11 9.22
C ALA A 273 6.83 2.24 9.71
N ASN A 274 8.07 2.60 9.39
CA ASN A 274 9.24 1.86 9.86
C ASN A 274 9.43 1.98 11.38
N ILE A 275 9.29 3.18 11.94
CA ILE A 275 9.39 3.42 13.39
C ILE A 275 8.32 2.60 14.11
N GLN A 276 7.06 2.67 13.68
CA GLN A 276 5.96 1.92 14.29
C GLN A 276 6.19 0.40 14.17
N ASN A 277 6.61 -0.09 13.01
CA ASN A 277 6.90 -1.53 12.81
C ASN A 277 8.12 -2.02 13.62
N MET A 278 9.03 -1.13 14.01
CA MET A 278 10.17 -1.44 14.88
C MET A 278 9.81 -1.37 16.35
N MET A 279 9.13 -0.31 16.80
CA MET A 279 8.79 -0.06 18.19
C MET A 279 7.65 -0.96 18.69
N VAL A 280 6.65 -1.23 17.84
CA VAL A 280 5.54 -2.09 18.20
C VAL A 280 6.02 -3.53 18.12
N ASP A 281 6.46 -4.03 19.27
CA ASP A 281 6.86 -5.40 19.42
C ASP A 281 5.69 -6.33 19.03
N HIS A 282 5.97 -7.42 18.31
CA HIS A 282 4.93 -8.20 17.63
C HIS A 282 3.88 -8.78 18.60
N ARG A 283 4.28 -8.96 19.88
CA ARG A 283 3.43 -9.40 20.99
C ARG A 283 2.35 -8.36 21.35
N TRP A 284 2.62 -7.08 21.11
CA TRP A 284 1.70 -5.98 21.39
C TRP A 284 0.79 -5.66 20.20
N SER A 285 1.29 -5.75 18.96
CA SER A 285 0.46 -5.58 17.75
C SER A 285 -0.71 -6.59 17.73
N SER A 286 -0.50 -7.84 18.14
CA SER A 286 -1.59 -8.84 18.18
C SER A 286 -2.71 -8.53 19.18
N ARG A 287 -2.48 -7.63 20.16
CA ARG A 287 -3.49 -7.25 21.16
C ARG A 287 -4.32 -6.04 20.73
N ARG A 288 -3.79 -5.11 19.93
CA ARG A 288 -4.56 -3.98 19.40
C ARG A 288 -5.33 -4.43 18.16
N ARG A 289 -6.55 -4.91 18.37
CA ARG A 289 -7.54 -5.12 17.29
C ARG A 289 -7.97 -3.75 16.76
N GLY A 290 -7.27 -3.22 15.78
CA GLY A 290 -7.63 -1.98 15.10
C GLY A 290 -6.95 -1.90 13.73
N PHE A 291 -7.56 -1.17 12.80
CA PHE A 291 -6.99 -0.97 11.47
C PHE A 291 -5.85 0.04 11.55
N SER A 292 -4.63 -0.47 11.59
CA SER A 292 -3.43 0.34 11.65
C SER A 292 -2.92 0.58 10.22
N TRP A 293 -2.98 1.82 9.73
CA TRP A 293 -2.54 2.16 8.37
C TRP A 293 -1.05 1.84 8.13
N TYR A 294 -0.20 1.95 9.16
CA TYR A 294 1.23 1.72 9.04
C TYR A 294 1.58 0.23 8.81
N GLU A 295 0.70 -0.69 9.20
CA GLU A 295 0.88 -2.12 8.92
C GLU A 295 0.81 -2.39 7.42
N CYS A 296 0.05 -1.59 6.66
CA CYS A 296 -0.04 -1.71 5.20
C CYS A 296 1.27 -1.41 4.47
N LEU A 297 2.11 -0.56 5.06
CA LEU A 297 3.43 -0.24 4.53
C LEU A 297 4.52 -1.19 5.06
N SER A 298 4.17 -2.17 5.90
CA SER A 298 5.12 -3.20 6.31
C SER A 298 5.49 -4.09 5.12
N VAL A 299 6.78 -4.45 5.01
CA VAL A 299 7.28 -5.35 3.95
C VAL A 299 6.51 -6.68 3.94
N ARG A 300 6.15 -7.19 5.12
CA ARG A 300 5.37 -8.43 5.27
C ARG A 300 3.99 -8.32 4.64
N PHE A 301 3.29 -7.21 4.90
CA PHE A 301 1.98 -6.97 4.31
C PHE A 301 2.09 -6.77 2.79
N ILE A 302 3.06 -5.99 2.32
CA ILE A 302 3.29 -5.78 0.90
C ILE A 302 3.58 -7.12 0.20
N VAL A 303 4.48 -7.95 0.74
CA VAL A 303 4.78 -9.28 0.16
C VAL A 303 3.58 -10.21 0.23
N LYS A 304 2.82 -10.21 1.33
CA LYS A 304 1.52 -10.90 1.43
C LYS A 304 0.60 -10.50 0.28
N ARG A 305 0.58 -9.23 -0.12
CA ARG A 305 -0.29 -8.75 -1.20
C ARG A 305 0.21 -9.06 -2.59
N LEU A 306 1.47 -8.79 -2.83
CA LEU A 306 2.10 -9.04 -4.12
C LEU A 306 2.08 -10.52 -4.53
N GLN A 307 1.94 -11.45 -3.57
CA GLN A 307 1.74 -12.88 -3.85
C GLN A 307 0.53 -13.15 -4.77
N HIS A 308 -0.55 -12.38 -4.63
CA HIS A 308 -1.77 -12.57 -5.43
C HIS A 308 -1.61 -12.08 -6.87
N LEU A 309 -0.60 -11.26 -7.15
CA LEU A 309 -0.35 -10.76 -8.49
C LEU A 309 0.33 -11.80 -9.39
N GLY A 310 0.95 -12.83 -8.83
CA GLY A 310 1.64 -13.86 -9.61
C GLY A 310 2.90 -13.34 -10.31
N LEU A 311 3.65 -12.44 -9.66
CA LEU A 311 4.79 -11.72 -10.24
C LEU A 311 5.89 -12.62 -10.83
N GLY A 312 6.06 -13.83 -10.29
CA GLY A 312 7.02 -14.80 -10.83
C GLY A 312 6.61 -15.36 -12.19
N GLU A 313 5.31 -15.59 -12.42
CA GLU A 313 4.81 -16.17 -13.68
C GLU A 313 4.48 -15.08 -14.72
N GLN A 314 3.87 -13.97 -14.29
CA GLN A 314 3.36 -12.92 -15.18
C GLN A 314 4.34 -11.74 -15.35
N GLY A 315 5.38 -11.66 -14.51
CA GLY A 315 6.26 -10.50 -14.44
C GLY A 315 5.58 -9.28 -13.81
N LEU A 316 6.10 -8.09 -14.11
CA LEU A 316 5.55 -6.81 -13.64
C LEU A 316 4.21 -6.50 -14.30
N VAL A 317 3.18 -6.30 -13.48
CA VAL A 317 1.85 -5.88 -13.94
C VAL A 317 1.85 -4.37 -14.22
N TYR A 318 1.12 -3.93 -15.26
CA TYR A 318 1.00 -2.52 -15.66
C TYR A 318 2.34 -1.79 -15.86
N LYS A 319 3.23 -2.37 -16.67
CA LYS A 319 4.52 -1.76 -17.05
C LYS A 319 4.39 -0.31 -17.58
N PRO A 320 3.38 0.06 -18.41
CA PRO A 320 3.27 1.44 -18.89
C PRO A 320 3.11 2.45 -17.76
N TYR A 321 2.32 2.12 -16.74
CA TYR A 321 2.13 3.02 -15.60
C TYR A 321 3.41 3.13 -14.75
N LEU A 322 4.17 2.04 -14.56
CA LEU A 322 5.51 2.12 -13.97
C LEU A 322 6.43 3.05 -14.77
N THR A 323 6.42 2.96 -16.10
CA THR A 323 7.22 3.85 -16.96
C THR A 323 6.84 5.31 -16.72
N VAL A 324 5.54 5.63 -16.68
CA VAL A 324 5.07 7.00 -16.39
C VAL A 324 5.51 7.47 -15.00
N CYS A 325 5.39 6.61 -13.98
CA CYS A 325 5.80 6.88 -12.60
C CYS A 325 7.31 7.15 -12.42
N ILE A 326 8.16 6.74 -13.37
CA ILE A 326 9.61 6.99 -13.30
C ILE A 326 10.02 8.09 -14.28
N VAL A 327 9.56 8.01 -15.53
CA VAL A 327 9.96 8.94 -16.59
C VAL A 327 9.43 10.35 -16.35
N TRP A 328 8.18 10.52 -15.90
CA TRP A 328 7.62 11.85 -15.70
C TRP A 328 8.34 12.63 -14.57
N PRO A 329 8.60 12.04 -13.38
CA PRO A 329 9.49 12.65 -12.39
C PRO A 329 10.88 13.00 -12.89
N VAL A 330 11.52 12.10 -13.66
CA VAL A 330 12.87 12.33 -14.19
C VAL A 330 12.87 13.48 -15.18
N VAL A 331 11.89 13.53 -16.10
CA VAL A 331 11.74 14.62 -17.06
C VAL A 331 11.51 15.95 -16.33
N ASN A 332 10.64 16.00 -15.31
CA ASN A 332 10.44 17.21 -14.51
C ASN A 332 11.73 17.63 -13.77
N GLY A 333 12.45 16.68 -13.17
CA GLY A 333 13.73 16.95 -12.50
C GLY A 333 14.81 17.48 -13.44
N VAL A 334 14.97 16.88 -14.62
CA VAL A 334 15.92 17.34 -15.66
C VAL A 334 15.50 18.70 -16.20
N TYR A 335 14.22 18.91 -16.46
CA TYR A 335 13.70 20.18 -16.96
C TYR A 335 13.89 21.31 -15.95
N ARG A 336 13.67 21.03 -14.67
CA ARG A 336 13.99 21.95 -13.58
C ARG A 336 15.47 22.30 -13.54
N ALA A 337 16.35 21.29 -13.59
CA ALA A 337 17.80 21.52 -13.62
C ALA A 337 18.22 22.37 -14.85
N PHE A 338 17.62 22.11 -16.02
CA PHE A 338 17.87 22.86 -17.25
C PHE A 338 17.47 24.33 -17.14
N ILE A 339 16.26 24.62 -16.64
CA ILE A 339 15.79 26.01 -16.44
C ILE A 339 16.72 26.74 -15.47
N TYR A 340 17.07 26.12 -14.34
CA TYR A 340 17.98 26.75 -13.38
C TYR A 340 19.37 27.00 -13.99
N TYR A 341 19.93 26.03 -14.71
CA TYR A 341 21.24 26.16 -15.33
C TYR A 341 21.30 27.26 -16.39
N ILE A 342 20.30 27.36 -17.27
CA ILE A 342 20.32 28.37 -18.34
C ILE A 342 20.05 29.77 -17.81
N PHE A 343 19.10 29.93 -16.89
CA PHE A 343 18.57 31.24 -16.54
C PHE A 343 19.11 31.83 -15.23
N VAL A 344 19.57 31.00 -14.29
CA VAL A 344 20.02 31.45 -12.96
C VAL A 344 21.55 31.39 -12.82
N VAL A 345 22.19 30.37 -13.37
CA VAL A 345 23.60 30.02 -13.10
C VAL A 345 24.64 30.92 -13.78
N ARG A 346 24.24 31.84 -14.66
CA ARG A 346 25.16 32.78 -15.33
C ARG A 346 26.00 33.66 -14.37
N LYS A 347 25.72 33.66 -13.05
CA LYS A 347 26.45 34.46 -12.05
C LYS A 347 27.19 33.72 -10.93
N SER A 348 26.95 32.42 -10.70
CA SER A 348 27.62 31.54 -9.69
C SER A 348 26.60 30.53 -9.16
N MET A 349 26.91 29.22 -9.19
CA MET A 349 26.08 28.22 -8.50
C MET A 349 26.48 28.13 -7.03
N ASN A 350 25.56 28.50 -6.14
CA ASN A 350 25.67 28.13 -4.74
C ASN A 350 25.43 26.62 -4.58
N SER A 351 26.25 25.94 -3.77
CA SER A 351 26.15 24.50 -3.49
C SER A 351 24.77 24.10 -2.97
N HIS A 352 24.11 24.99 -2.22
CA HIS A 352 22.73 24.81 -1.75
C HIS A 352 21.76 24.48 -2.89
N MET A 353 21.85 25.22 -4.00
CA MET A 353 20.92 25.08 -5.13
C MET A 353 21.09 23.74 -5.85
N GLN A 354 22.33 23.23 -5.93
CA GLN A 354 22.60 21.90 -6.49
C GLN A 354 21.98 20.80 -5.63
N ILE A 355 22.10 20.92 -4.30
CA ILE A 355 21.52 19.96 -3.35
C ILE A 355 20.00 19.98 -3.43
N SER A 356 19.37 21.17 -3.49
CA SER A 356 17.92 21.32 -3.65
C SER A 356 17.42 20.67 -4.94
N LEU A 357 18.06 20.93 -6.09
CA LEU A 357 17.69 20.35 -7.38
C LEU A 357 17.79 18.82 -7.39
N ALA A 358 18.90 18.28 -6.85
CA ALA A 358 19.09 16.84 -6.75
C ALA A 358 18.07 16.20 -5.81
N THR A 359 17.83 16.81 -4.64
CA THR A 359 16.87 16.34 -3.65
C THR A 359 15.45 16.33 -4.21
N GLY A 360 15.04 17.39 -4.91
CA GLY A 360 13.74 17.48 -5.57
C GLY A 360 13.55 16.39 -6.63
N ALA A 361 14.56 16.17 -7.50
CA ALA A 361 14.51 15.13 -8.52
C ALA A 361 14.39 13.72 -7.92
N VAL A 362 15.20 13.41 -6.91
CA VAL A 362 15.15 12.11 -6.21
C VAL A 362 13.81 11.93 -5.51
N SER A 363 13.30 12.96 -4.83
CA SER A 363 12.04 12.90 -4.08
C SER A 363 10.83 12.68 -5.00
N MET A 364 10.81 13.30 -6.19
CA MET A 364 9.77 13.05 -7.20
C MET A 364 9.80 11.60 -7.69
N VAL A 365 10.98 10.98 -7.86
CA VAL A 365 11.10 9.55 -8.24
C VAL A 365 10.63 8.64 -7.11
N VAL A 366 10.96 8.97 -5.85
CA VAL A 366 10.45 8.26 -4.67
C VAL A 366 8.92 8.34 -4.61
N TRP A 367 8.36 9.53 -4.84
CA TRP A 367 6.92 9.76 -4.90
C TRP A 367 6.23 8.93 -6.01
N GLY A 368 6.78 8.95 -7.23
CA GLY A 368 6.26 8.15 -8.34
C GLY A 368 6.32 6.65 -8.07
N SER A 369 7.41 6.19 -7.45
CA SER A 369 7.57 4.79 -7.00
C SER A 369 6.52 4.41 -5.96
N PHE A 370 6.23 5.30 -5.02
CA PHE A 370 5.18 5.11 -4.01
C PHE A 370 3.78 4.99 -4.66
N CYS A 371 3.47 5.83 -5.66
CA CYS A 371 2.23 5.73 -6.43
C CYS A 371 2.10 4.37 -7.13
N TYR A 372 3.18 3.85 -7.72
CA TYR A 372 3.17 2.52 -8.33
C TYR A 372 2.95 1.40 -7.32
N LEU A 373 3.57 1.50 -6.13
CA LEU A 373 3.31 0.56 -5.04
C LEU A 373 1.82 0.55 -4.67
N MET A 374 1.19 1.72 -4.53
CA MET A 374 -0.26 1.81 -4.24
C MET A 374 -1.12 1.16 -5.32
N LEU A 375 -0.76 1.32 -6.61
CA LEU A 375 -1.43 0.61 -7.71
C LEU A 375 -1.31 -0.91 -7.55
N LEU A 376 -0.11 -1.43 -7.29
CA LEU A 376 0.09 -2.87 -7.11
C LEU A 376 -0.73 -3.41 -5.93
N MET A 377 -0.79 -2.66 -4.83
CA MET A 377 -1.61 -3.02 -3.67
C MET A 377 -3.09 -3.08 -4.04
N ARG A 378 -3.63 -2.07 -4.72
CA ARG A 378 -5.02 -2.07 -5.20
C ARG A 378 -5.32 -3.26 -6.11
N LEU A 379 -4.47 -3.53 -7.10
CA LEU A 379 -4.66 -4.65 -8.03
C LEU A 379 -4.62 -5.99 -7.31
N SER A 380 -3.81 -6.11 -6.25
CA SER A 380 -3.77 -7.32 -5.43
C SER A 380 -5.10 -7.59 -4.74
N PHE A 381 -5.79 -6.55 -4.24
CA PHE A 381 -7.13 -6.68 -3.65
C PHE A 381 -8.16 -7.12 -4.67
N GLN A 382 -8.13 -6.56 -5.88
CA GLN A 382 -9.05 -6.96 -6.95
C GLN A 382 -8.88 -8.45 -7.33
N LYS A 383 -7.64 -8.95 -7.38
CA LYS A 383 -7.38 -10.39 -7.58
C LYS A 383 -7.82 -11.21 -6.37
N GLN A 384 -7.47 -10.78 -5.15
CA GLN A 384 -7.85 -11.48 -3.93
C GLN A 384 -9.36 -11.59 -3.77
N GLN A 385 -10.12 -10.54 -4.09
CA GLN A 385 -11.59 -10.54 -4.07
C GLN A 385 -12.19 -11.72 -4.87
N ARG A 386 -11.65 -12.05 -6.04
CA ARG A 386 -12.12 -13.19 -6.84
C ARG A 386 -11.85 -14.53 -6.14
N LEU A 387 -10.72 -14.62 -5.45
CA LEU A 387 -10.36 -15.80 -4.66
C LEU A 387 -11.26 -15.93 -3.43
N GLU A 388 -11.59 -14.83 -2.75
CA GLU A 388 -12.50 -14.85 -1.61
C GLU A 388 -13.90 -15.31 -2.04
N LEU A 389 -14.43 -14.79 -3.17
CA LEU A 389 -15.72 -15.24 -3.70
C LEU A 389 -15.71 -16.75 -3.99
N SER A 390 -14.62 -17.25 -4.58
CA SER A 390 -14.44 -18.69 -4.83
C SER A 390 -14.33 -19.49 -3.53
N PHE A 391 -13.68 -18.95 -2.49
CA PHE A 391 -13.59 -19.59 -1.18
C PHE A 391 -14.96 -19.71 -0.51
N LEU A 392 -15.75 -18.63 -0.53
CA LEU A 392 -17.10 -18.56 0.02
C LEU A 392 -18.02 -19.59 -0.66
N TRP A 393 -17.94 -19.70 -1.99
CA TRP A 393 -18.71 -20.68 -2.74
C TRP A 393 -18.33 -22.12 -2.38
N ARG A 394 -17.04 -22.43 -2.26
CA ARG A 394 -16.58 -23.80 -1.93
C ARG A 394 -16.93 -24.23 -0.51
N HIS A 395 -17.03 -23.29 0.43
CA HIS A 395 -17.35 -23.58 1.83
C HIS A 395 -18.76 -23.12 2.20
N ALA A 396 -19.66 -23.08 1.20
CA ALA A 396 -21.03 -22.70 1.40
C ALA A 396 -21.72 -23.67 2.39
N GLY A 397 -22.34 -23.11 3.43
CA GLY A 397 -22.86 -23.84 4.59
C GLY A 397 -21.95 -23.80 5.83
N GLN A 398 -20.66 -23.47 5.71
CA GLN A 398 -19.72 -23.33 6.84
C GLN A 398 -19.52 -21.85 7.22
N VAL A 399 -20.49 -21.28 7.94
CA VAL A 399 -20.52 -19.85 8.28
C VAL A 399 -19.26 -19.39 9.00
N ASP A 400 -18.78 -20.13 10.01
CA ASP A 400 -17.65 -19.69 10.85
C ASP A 400 -16.32 -19.65 10.10
N VAL A 401 -16.12 -20.60 9.18
CA VAL A 401 -14.93 -20.67 8.31
C VAL A 401 -14.92 -19.48 7.36
N CYS A 402 -16.06 -19.20 6.73
CA CYS A 402 -16.24 -18.05 5.83
C CYS A 402 -16.07 -16.71 6.55
N ARG A 403 -16.67 -16.55 7.75
CA ARG A 403 -16.52 -15.35 8.58
C ARG A 403 -15.08 -15.14 9.01
N GLY A 404 -14.38 -16.20 9.44
CA GLY A 404 -12.97 -16.11 9.83
C GLY A 404 -12.09 -15.63 8.68
N ARG A 405 -12.34 -16.11 7.46
CA ARG A 405 -11.61 -15.67 6.26
C ARG A 405 -11.96 -14.24 5.87
N LEU A 406 -13.24 -13.90 5.85
CA LEU A 406 -13.72 -12.58 5.48
C LEU A 406 -13.29 -11.51 6.49
N ALA A 407 -13.21 -11.83 7.78
CA ALA A 407 -12.67 -10.95 8.81
C ALA A 407 -11.22 -10.54 8.51
N LEU A 408 -10.39 -11.51 8.11
CA LEU A 408 -9.00 -11.23 7.73
C LEU A 408 -8.95 -10.31 6.52
N TYR A 409 -9.74 -10.60 5.46
CA TYR A 409 -9.81 -9.76 4.26
C TYR A 409 -10.31 -8.34 4.55
N ALA A 410 -11.36 -8.20 5.37
CA ALA A 410 -11.92 -6.91 5.76
C ALA A 410 -10.94 -6.08 6.59
N GLN A 411 -10.23 -6.70 7.55
CA GLN A 411 -9.16 -6.06 8.32
C GLN A 411 -8.08 -5.52 7.39
N ASP A 412 -7.64 -6.38 6.49
CA ASP A 412 -6.62 -6.13 5.49
C ASP A 412 -7.00 -4.96 4.56
N LEU A 413 -8.25 -4.91 4.10
CA LEU A 413 -8.77 -3.84 3.25
C LEU A 413 -8.97 -2.54 4.02
N GLY A 414 -9.49 -2.60 5.25
CA GLY A 414 -9.71 -1.41 6.08
C GLY A 414 -8.41 -0.68 6.43
N SER A 415 -7.32 -1.39 6.70
CA SER A 415 -6.02 -0.76 6.90
C SER A 415 -5.53 -0.03 5.63
N MET A 416 -5.80 -0.59 4.44
CA MET A 416 -5.47 0.05 3.16
C MET A 416 -6.35 1.27 2.89
N CYS A 417 -7.66 1.18 3.16
CA CYS A 417 -8.58 2.31 3.02
C CYS A 417 -8.14 3.46 3.93
N ARG A 418 -7.77 3.21 5.20
CA ARG A 418 -7.27 4.27 6.10
C ARG A 418 -6.00 4.95 5.57
N LEU A 419 -5.03 4.14 5.11
CA LEU A 419 -3.81 4.65 4.50
C LEU A 419 -4.12 5.56 3.31
N VAL A 420 -4.96 5.07 2.39
CA VAL A 420 -5.28 5.77 1.15
C VAL A 420 -6.13 7.00 1.40
N SER A 421 -7.15 6.93 2.26
CA SER A 421 -8.00 8.08 2.58
C SER A 421 -7.16 9.22 3.17
N ALA A 422 -6.29 8.93 4.16
CA ALA A 422 -5.41 9.94 4.73
C ALA A 422 -4.47 10.55 3.68
N TRP A 423 -3.90 9.70 2.81
CA TRP A 423 -3.00 10.13 1.75
C TRP A 423 -3.71 10.97 0.68
N VAL A 424 -4.89 10.56 0.21
CA VAL A 424 -5.69 11.28 -0.80
C VAL A 424 -6.18 12.62 -0.27
N ILE A 425 -6.66 12.68 0.98
CA ILE A 425 -7.07 13.94 1.61
C ILE A 425 -5.91 14.95 1.57
N MET A 426 -4.71 14.51 1.96
CA MET A 426 -3.51 15.34 1.93
C MET A 426 -3.13 15.74 0.49
N VAL A 427 -3.14 14.81 -0.47
CA VAL A 427 -2.85 15.11 -1.89
C VAL A 427 -3.83 16.14 -2.46
N VAL A 428 -5.14 15.98 -2.21
CA VAL A 428 -6.18 16.88 -2.73
C VAL A 428 -6.08 18.25 -2.08
N ALA A 429 -5.88 18.32 -0.76
CA ALA A 429 -5.72 19.59 -0.04
C ALA A 429 -4.50 20.38 -0.54
N VAL A 430 -3.33 19.72 -0.61
CA VAL A 430 -2.10 20.35 -1.10
C VAL A 430 -2.22 20.72 -2.59
N SER A 431 -2.86 19.88 -3.42
CA SER A 431 -3.10 20.20 -4.83
C SER A 431 -3.99 21.42 -4.99
N THR A 432 -5.05 21.54 -4.19
CA THR A 432 -5.95 22.69 -4.22
C THR A 432 -5.19 23.99 -3.94
N TRP A 433 -4.30 23.98 -2.95
CA TRP A 433 -3.43 25.12 -2.65
C TRP A 433 -2.45 25.38 -3.80
N ALA A 434 -1.80 24.34 -4.34
CA ALA A 434 -0.83 24.46 -5.42
C ALA A 434 -1.45 25.09 -6.69
N PHE A 435 -2.63 24.61 -7.11
CA PHE A 435 -3.36 25.16 -8.26
C PHE A 435 -3.86 26.57 -8.01
N THR A 436 -4.41 26.85 -6.82
CA THR A 436 -4.89 28.20 -6.47
C THR A 436 -3.74 29.20 -6.51
N THR A 437 -2.60 28.86 -5.90
CA THR A 437 -1.41 29.72 -5.94
C THR A 437 -0.87 29.92 -7.35
N GLN A 438 -0.90 28.88 -8.19
CA GLN A 438 -0.44 28.98 -9.58
C GLN A 438 -1.36 29.88 -10.42
N ILE A 439 -2.68 29.74 -10.29
CA ILE A 439 -3.66 30.59 -10.99
C ILE A 439 -3.51 32.05 -10.54
N SER A 440 -3.36 32.29 -9.24
CA SER A 440 -3.13 33.65 -8.71
C SER A 440 -1.83 34.25 -9.25
N ARG A 441 -0.77 33.45 -9.35
CA ARG A 441 0.50 33.89 -9.94
C ARG A 441 0.35 34.24 -11.42
N ASP A 442 -0.36 33.42 -12.18
CA ASP A 442 -0.59 33.65 -13.61
C ASP A 442 -1.42 34.91 -13.83
N TYR A 443 -2.44 35.14 -12.99
CA TYR A 443 -3.23 36.38 -13.01
C TYR A 443 -2.37 37.62 -12.74
N LEU A 444 -1.53 37.59 -11.70
CA LEU A 444 -0.63 38.70 -11.38
C LEU A 444 0.42 38.93 -12.46
N ALA A 445 0.93 37.87 -13.08
CA ALA A 445 1.89 37.99 -14.17
C ALA A 445 1.28 38.67 -15.41
N ILE A 446 0.00 38.38 -15.71
CA ILE A 446 -0.75 39.02 -16.79
C ILE A 446 -1.07 40.48 -16.44
N SER A 447 -1.48 40.77 -15.20
CA SER A 447 -1.89 42.11 -14.80
C SER A 447 -0.73 43.10 -14.62
N SER A 448 0.49 42.61 -14.35
CA SER A 448 1.67 43.46 -14.06
C SER A 448 2.44 43.92 -15.30
N ASP A 449 1.91 43.69 -16.51
CA ASP A 449 2.49 44.10 -17.81
C ASP A 449 4.02 43.83 -17.87
N LEU A 450 4.39 42.65 -17.38
CA LEU A 450 5.78 42.24 -17.13
C LEU A 450 6.57 42.31 -18.45
N LYS A 451 7.37 43.38 -18.57
CA LYS A 451 8.20 43.75 -19.74
C LYS A 451 8.74 42.50 -20.45
N LEU A 452 8.43 42.37 -21.74
CA LEU A 452 8.72 41.25 -22.67
C LEU A 452 10.11 40.59 -22.55
N LYS A 453 11.10 41.26 -21.95
CA LYS A 453 12.50 40.81 -21.88
C LYS A 453 12.67 39.45 -21.18
N ASN A 454 11.77 39.06 -20.28
CA ASN A 454 11.83 37.79 -19.55
C ASN A 454 10.62 36.86 -19.81
N ALA A 455 9.79 37.13 -20.83
CA ALA A 455 8.56 36.37 -21.08
C ALA A 455 8.82 34.86 -21.24
N ASN A 456 9.87 34.49 -22.00
CA ASN A 456 10.22 33.09 -22.23
C ASN A 456 10.58 32.34 -20.93
N LEU A 457 11.24 32.99 -19.97
CA LEU A 457 11.60 32.35 -18.70
C LEU A 457 10.36 32.08 -17.85
N VAL A 458 9.48 33.07 -17.75
CA VAL A 458 8.23 32.94 -16.97
C VAL A 458 7.36 31.82 -17.52
N VAL A 459 7.20 31.75 -18.85
CA VAL A 459 6.43 30.69 -19.52
C VAL A 459 7.03 29.31 -19.23
N ASN A 460 8.35 29.14 -19.36
CA ASN A 460 8.99 27.84 -19.11
C ASN A 460 8.85 27.39 -17.64
N ILE A 461 9.01 28.31 -16.67
CA ILE A 461 8.79 28.03 -15.26
C ILE A 461 7.34 27.64 -14.98
N ASN A 462 6.38 28.34 -15.58
CA ASN A 462 4.96 28.02 -15.42
C ASN A 462 4.64 26.63 -15.99
N ILE A 463 5.13 26.30 -17.18
CA ILE A 463 4.95 24.95 -17.77
C ILE A 463 5.51 23.86 -16.85
N MET A 464 6.69 24.10 -16.27
CA MET A 464 7.31 23.18 -15.32
C MET A 464 6.42 22.97 -14.07
N ILE A 465 5.98 24.05 -13.43
CA ILE A 465 5.16 23.98 -12.21
C ILE A 465 3.81 23.31 -12.50
N TRP A 466 3.18 23.63 -13.64
CA TRP A 466 1.96 22.95 -14.07
C TRP A 466 2.19 21.44 -14.27
N SER A 467 3.28 21.05 -14.93
CA SER A 467 3.64 19.63 -15.09
C SER A 467 3.88 18.91 -13.76
N GLU A 468 4.57 19.56 -12.81
CA GLU A 468 4.79 19.04 -11.46
C GLU A 468 3.44 18.85 -10.73
N ASN A 469 2.58 19.87 -10.72
CA ASN A 469 1.26 19.82 -10.06
C ASN A 469 0.34 18.76 -10.68
N PHE A 470 0.30 18.67 -12.01
CA PHE A 470 -0.47 17.62 -12.70
C PHE A 470 0.05 16.23 -12.37
N MET A 471 1.37 16.03 -12.35
CA MET A 471 1.98 14.76 -11.96
C MET A 471 1.57 14.38 -10.52
N PHE A 472 1.68 15.31 -9.58
CA PHE A 472 1.33 15.08 -8.16
C PHE A 472 -0.16 14.79 -7.95
N LEU A 473 -1.06 15.32 -8.78
CA LEU A 473 -2.49 15.05 -8.70
C LEU A 473 -2.91 13.78 -9.48
N ILE A 474 -2.46 13.63 -10.72
CA ILE A 474 -2.97 12.59 -11.64
C ILE A 474 -2.44 11.21 -11.25
N LEU A 475 -1.15 11.06 -10.94
CA LEU A 475 -0.57 9.76 -10.60
C LEU A 475 -1.31 9.06 -9.45
N PRO A 476 -1.53 9.67 -8.27
CA PRO A 476 -2.24 9.01 -7.19
C PRO A 476 -3.69 8.68 -7.55
N LEU A 477 -4.41 9.57 -8.23
CA LEU A 477 -5.80 9.32 -8.65
C LEU A 477 -5.91 8.12 -9.60
N VAL A 478 -4.97 7.98 -10.53
CA VAL A 478 -4.91 6.83 -11.45
C VAL A 478 -4.51 5.55 -10.72
N ALA A 479 -3.51 5.62 -9.81
CA ALA A 479 -3.09 4.47 -9.00
C ALA A 479 -4.28 3.86 -8.25
N LEU A 480 -5.07 4.71 -7.61
CA LEU A 480 -6.20 4.34 -6.77
C LEU A 480 -7.49 4.07 -7.56
N GLY A 481 -7.60 4.61 -8.77
CA GLY A 481 -8.80 4.50 -9.61
C GLY A 481 -9.95 5.38 -9.14
N GLY A 482 -9.62 6.54 -8.56
CA GLY A 482 -10.56 7.49 -7.98
C GLY A 482 -10.18 7.91 -6.57
N PHE A 483 -11.12 8.59 -5.89
CA PHE A 483 -10.92 9.12 -4.53
C PHE A 483 -11.21 8.11 -3.42
N ASP A 484 -11.97 7.05 -3.71
CA ASP A 484 -12.46 6.14 -2.69
C ASP A 484 -12.25 4.66 -3.08
N LEU A 485 -11.48 3.95 -2.26
CA LEU A 485 -11.27 2.50 -2.38
C LEU A 485 -12.46 1.67 -1.89
N ASN A 486 -13.40 2.27 -1.15
CA ASN A 486 -14.60 1.59 -0.65
C ASN A 486 -15.45 1.00 -1.77
N LYS A 487 -15.36 1.54 -2.99
CA LYS A 487 -15.98 0.95 -4.18
C LYS A 487 -15.60 -0.53 -4.36
N THR A 488 -14.39 -0.92 -3.99
CA THR A 488 -13.93 -2.33 -4.02
C THR A 488 -14.72 -3.19 -3.04
N TRP A 489 -14.98 -2.69 -1.83
CA TRP A 489 -15.80 -3.38 -0.84
C TRP A 489 -17.27 -3.48 -1.27
N VAL A 490 -17.85 -2.37 -1.74
CA VAL A 490 -19.24 -2.34 -2.24
C VAL A 490 -19.42 -3.32 -3.39
N GLN A 491 -18.47 -3.36 -4.34
CA GLN A 491 -18.48 -4.33 -5.43
C GLN A 491 -18.33 -5.77 -4.91
N PHE A 492 -17.53 -6.00 -3.88
CA PHE A 492 -17.41 -7.31 -3.23
C PHE A 492 -18.74 -7.76 -2.64
N VAL A 493 -19.38 -6.93 -1.81
CA VAL A 493 -20.67 -7.25 -1.19
C VAL A 493 -21.75 -7.50 -2.24
N ARG A 494 -21.79 -6.69 -3.31
CA ARG A 494 -22.70 -6.90 -4.44
C ARG A 494 -22.45 -8.23 -5.15
N ASN A 495 -21.20 -8.64 -5.32
CA ASN A 495 -20.90 -9.95 -5.91
C ASN A 495 -21.29 -11.09 -4.96
N VAL A 496 -21.14 -10.91 -3.64
CA VAL A 496 -21.61 -11.88 -2.64
C VAL A 496 -23.14 -12.03 -2.69
N SER A 497 -23.89 -10.93 -2.79
CA SER A 497 -25.34 -11.01 -2.88
C SER A 497 -25.83 -11.69 -4.17
N GLN A 498 -25.09 -11.55 -5.27
CA GLN A 498 -25.38 -12.24 -6.54
C GLN A 498 -25.09 -13.75 -6.49
N MET A 499 -24.26 -14.22 -5.56
CA MET A 499 -24.00 -15.66 -5.36
C MET A 499 -25.07 -16.36 -4.51
N ARG A 500 -26.13 -15.67 -4.10
CA ARG A 500 -27.20 -16.25 -3.26
C ARG A 500 -27.88 -17.40 -4.00
N SER A 501 -27.92 -18.56 -3.37
CA SER A 501 -28.66 -19.74 -3.82
C SER A 501 -29.84 -20.01 -2.89
N GLU A 502 -31.01 -20.37 -3.44
CA GLU A 502 -32.21 -20.71 -2.65
C GLU A 502 -31.96 -21.81 -1.62
N ALA A 503 -31.16 -22.82 -1.96
CA ALA A 503 -30.85 -23.95 -1.07
C ALA A 503 -30.09 -23.57 0.21
N GLN A 504 -29.45 -22.39 0.25
CA GLN A 504 -28.60 -21.96 1.38
C GLN A 504 -28.86 -20.50 1.78
N GLU A 505 -30.11 -20.06 1.67
CA GLU A 505 -30.52 -18.68 1.91
C GLU A 505 -30.06 -18.15 3.29
N VAL A 506 -30.28 -18.91 4.36
CA VAL A 506 -29.90 -18.56 5.74
C VAL A 506 -28.39 -18.37 5.90
N PHE A 507 -27.57 -19.11 5.15
CA PHE A 507 -26.12 -18.96 5.17
C PHE A 507 -25.70 -17.62 4.55
N TRP A 508 -26.25 -17.30 3.37
CA TRP A 508 -25.94 -16.05 2.65
C TRP A 508 -26.41 -14.82 3.41
N ASP A 509 -27.59 -14.85 4.03
CA ASP A 509 -28.08 -13.74 4.86
C ASP A 509 -27.16 -13.49 6.06
N LYS A 510 -26.76 -14.54 6.79
CA LYS A 510 -25.81 -14.44 7.92
C LYS A 510 -24.44 -13.92 7.50
N LEU A 511 -24.04 -14.14 6.26
CA LEU A 511 -22.78 -13.66 5.70
C LEU A 511 -22.88 -12.20 5.25
N LEU A 512 -23.98 -11.81 4.61
CA LEU A 512 -24.24 -10.42 4.19
C LEU A 512 -24.36 -9.49 5.40
N VAL A 513 -25.09 -9.88 6.44
CA VAL A 513 -25.15 -9.14 7.72
C VAL A 513 -23.74 -8.95 8.29
N PHE A 514 -22.93 -10.00 8.26
CA PHE A 514 -21.53 -9.89 8.70
C PHE A 514 -20.69 -8.95 7.80
N CYS A 515 -20.89 -8.95 6.48
CA CYS A 515 -20.23 -7.98 5.58
C CYS A 515 -20.62 -6.53 5.92
N GLU A 516 -21.88 -6.29 6.25
CA GLU A 516 -22.36 -4.96 6.64
C GLU A 516 -21.72 -4.52 7.96
N GLU A 517 -21.72 -5.39 8.98
CA GLU A 517 -21.10 -5.14 10.29
C GLU A 517 -19.58 -4.92 10.21
N GLN A 518 -18.89 -5.63 9.31
CA GLN A 518 -17.44 -5.54 9.14
C GLN A 518 -17.01 -4.53 8.08
N SER A 519 -17.94 -3.72 7.56
CA SER A 519 -17.62 -2.73 6.54
C SER A 519 -16.46 -1.84 7.00
N PRO A 520 -15.39 -1.70 6.20
CA PRO A 520 -14.25 -0.87 6.56
C PRO A 520 -14.63 0.61 6.72
N VAL A 521 -15.79 1.05 6.23
CA VAL A 521 -16.31 2.41 6.37
C VAL A 521 -16.84 2.65 7.80
N TYR A 522 -17.79 1.84 8.25
CA TYR A 522 -18.46 2.01 9.55
C TYR A 522 -17.51 1.89 10.75
N ARG A 523 -16.44 1.10 10.63
CA ARG A 523 -15.46 0.97 11.70
C ARG A 523 -14.45 2.10 11.79
N VAL A 524 -14.32 2.94 10.76
CA VAL A 524 -13.46 4.13 10.85
C VAL A 524 -14.14 5.15 11.77
N GLU A 525 -15.41 5.46 11.51
CA GLU A 525 -16.18 6.45 12.27
C GLU A 525 -16.35 6.10 13.75
N THR A 526 -16.39 4.81 14.11
CA THR A 526 -16.62 4.37 15.49
C THR A 526 -15.35 4.25 16.35
N THR A 527 -14.15 4.42 15.79
CA THR A 527 -12.90 4.40 16.59
C THR A 527 -12.34 5.77 16.92
N ASP A 528 -12.90 6.83 16.34
CA ASP A 528 -12.49 8.22 16.57
C ASP A 528 -13.42 8.96 17.58
N LEU A 529 -14.39 8.24 18.16
CA LEU A 529 -15.24 8.64 19.31
C LEU A 529 -14.80 7.86 20.55
#